data_AF-A0A6C2UHU7-F1
#
_entry.id   AF-A0A6C2UHU7-F1
#
_cell.length_a   1.000
_cell.length_b   1.000
_cell.length_c   1.000
_cell.angle_alpha   90.00
_cell.angle_beta   90.00
_cell.angle_gamma   90.00
#
_symmetry.space_group_name_H-M   'P 1'
#
loop_
_entity.id
_entity.type
_entity.pdbx_description
1 polymer ?
#
loop_
_entity_poly.entity_id
_entity_poly.type
_entity_poly.pdbx_seq_one_letter_code
_entity_poly.pdbx_strand_id
1 'polypeptide(L)'
;MNDALKTYIKQYIELESGMQELVLKKCSSLCAQCTSVCCDIVMCVEAIKSPFLKLVHQQADQFDEQNGFLSATGCSLKQGRPSVCYEYFCDNQFYFQPDDLHAEILQTLGALLHHATKDAKSDLPLEDIMQEEDLDLLDFQQLESQMAESLQALDIIRTFYRDGTLTEDARNALKLIQIPEEFDTPAEASAQR
;
A
#
# COMPACT_ATOMS: atom_id res chain seq x y z
N MET A 1 -5.34 -23.07 5.93
CA MET A 1 -4.09 -22.26 5.91
C MET A 1 -2.85 -23.10 5.71
N ASN A 2 -2.49 -23.27 4.44
CA ASN A 2 -1.24 -23.89 4.01
C ASN A 2 0.01 -23.06 4.45
N ASP A 3 1.20 -23.63 4.31
CA ASP A 3 2.45 -22.96 4.72
C ASP A 3 2.90 -21.84 3.76
N ALA A 4 2.45 -21.88 2.50
CA ALA A 4 2.72 -20.82 1.53
C ALA A 4 2.02 -19.51 1.95
N LEU A 5 0.74 -19.56 2.30
CA LEU A 5 -0.04 -18.43 2.81
C LEU A 5 0.57 -17.83 4.08
N LYS A 6 1.05 -18.66 5.00
CA LYS A 6 1.75 -18.16 6.21
C LYS A 6 3.04 -17.42 5.87
N THR A 7 3.76 -17.90 4.87
CA THR A 7 5.00 -17.26 4.41
C THR A 7 4.69 -15.94 3.73
N TYR A 8 3.70 -15.94 2.85
CA TYR A 8 3.23 -14.76 2.15
C TYR A 8 2.71 -13.68 3.10
N ILE A 9 1.92 -14.03 4.13
CA ILE A 9 1.48 -13.08 5.18
C ILE A 9 2.66 -12.40 5.87
N LYS A 10 3.75 -13.12 6.16
CA LYS A 10 4.93 -12.51 6.78
C LYS A 10 5.60 -11.50 5.86
N GLN A 11 5.72 -11.83 4.57
CA GLN A 11 6.29 -10.94 3.56
C GLN A 11 5.41 -9.71 3.34
N TYR A 12 4.09 -9.88 3.33
CA TYR A 12 3.14 -8.77 3.26
C TYR A 12 3.33 -7.80 4.44
N ILE A 13 3.42 -8.32 5.67
CA ILE A 13 3.65 -7.49 6.87
C ILE A 13 4.99 -6.75 6.77
N GLU A 14 6.04 -7.41 6.28
CA GLU A 14 7.35 -6.79 6.06
C GLU A 14 7.29 -5.65 5.06
N LEU A 15 6.64 -5.88 3.91
CA LEU A 15 6.44 -4.88 2.86
C LEU A 15 5.65 -3.68 3.39
N GLU A 16 4.48 -3.94 3.98
CA GLU A 16 3.62 -2.89 4.54
C GLU A 16 4.34 -2.08 5.61
N SER A 17 5.02 -2.73 6.55
CA SER A 17 5.74 -2.04 7.63
C SER A 17 6.84 -1.14 7.07
N GLY A 18 7.55 -1.62 6.06
CA GLY A 18 8.61 -0.86 5.39
C GLY A 18 8.09 0.33 4.59
N MET A 19 6.94 0.16 3.92
CA MET A 19 6.24 1.26 3.26
C MET A 19 5.77 2.30 4.27
N GLN A 20 5.11 1.87 5.35
CA GLN A 20 4.60 2.74 6.39
C GLN A 20 5.73 3.57 7.02
N GLU A 21 6.88 2.97 7.29
CA GLU A 21 8.06 3.68 7.80
C GLU A 21 8.48 4.82 6.86
N LEU A 22 8.59 4.53 5.55
CA LEU A 22 8.97 5.53 4.56
C LEU A 22 7.92 6.64 4.42
N VAL A 23 6.63 6.28 4.33
CA VAL A 23 5.53 7.24 4.24
C VAL A 23 5.53 8.15 5.47
N LEU A 24 5.64 7.59 6.68
CA LEU A 24 5.73 8.41 7.89
C LEU A 24 6.96 9.32 7.86
N LYS A 25 8.13 8.81 7.46
CA LYS A 25 9.36 9.61 7.40
C LYS A 25 9.27 10.77 6.41
N LYS A 26 8.58 10.58 5.28
CA LYS A 26 8.52 11.57 4.20
C LYS A 26 7.31 12.50 4.29
N CYS A 27 6.19 12.03 4.83
CA CYS A 27 4.93 12.75 4.80
C CYS A 27 4.47 13.24 6.19
N SER A 28 5.02 12.74 7.30
CA SER A 28 4.50 13.06 8.65
C SER A 28 4.51 14.55 8.98
N SER A 29 5.50 15.32 8.52
CA SER A 29 5.56 16.77 8.76
C SER A 29 4.38 17.51 8.12
N LEU A 30 3.97 17.10 6.92
CA LEU A 30 2.80 17.64 6.22
C LEU A 30 1.51 17.14 6.88
N CYS A 31 1.42 15.83 7.13
CA CYS A 31 0.24 15.24 7.76
C CYS A 31 -0.04 15.79 9.17
N ALA A 32 1.00 16.08 9.96
CA ALA A 32 0.85 16.64 11.31
C ALA A 32 0.27 18.07 11.33
N GLN A 33 0.38 18.79 10.21
CA GLN A 33 -0.17 20.13 10.05
C GLN A 33 -1.52 20.12 9.34
N CYS A 34 -1.92 18.97 8.80
CA CYS A 34 -3.17 18.81 8.08
C CYS A 34 -4.34 18.71 9.05
N THR A 35 -5.42 19.45 8.78
CA THR A 35 -6.69 19.32 9.51
C THR A 35 -7.66 18.34 8.82
N SER A 36 -7.38 17.95 7.58
CA SER A 36 -8.13 16.94 6.85
C SER A 36 -7.69 15.55 7.26
N VAL A 37 -8.65 14.69 7.59
CA VAL A 37 -8.42 13.26 7.85
C VAL A 37 -8.56 12.52 6.53
N CYS A 38 -7.48 11.91 6.04
CA CYS A 38 -7.51 11.11 4.80
C CYS A 38 -8.03 9.68 5.02
N CYS A 39 -8.00 9.19 6.25
CA CYS A 39 -8.51 7.87 6.58
C CYS A 39 -10.05 7.90 6.71
N ASP A 40 -10.73 7.08 5.93
CA ASP A 40 -12.18 6.93 5.97
C ASP A 40 -12.58 5.55 6.53
N ILE A 41 -13.70 5.48 7.24
CA ILE A 41 -14.29 4.21 7.68
C ILE A 41 -14.63 3.31 6.49
N VAL A 42 -14.99 3.88 5.33
CA VAL A 42 -15.29 3.10 4.12
C VAL A 42 -14.08 2.24 3.73
N MET A 43 -12.85 2.76 3.84
CA MET A 43 -11.63 1.99 3.62
C MET A 43 -11.43 0.92 4.70
N CYS A 44 -11.80 1.22 5.96
CA CYS A 44 -11.71 0.24 7.07
C CYS A 44 -12.63 -0.98 6.85
N VAL A 45 -13.71 -0.83 6.07
CA VAL A 45 -14.63 -1.93 5.77
C VAL A 45 -13.93 -3.05 4.98
N GLU A 46 -12.99 -2.72 4.11
CA GLU A 46 -12.21 -3.72 3.37
C GLU A 46 -11.38 -4.58 4.33
N ALA A 47 -10.73 -3.96 5.32
CA ALA A 47 -9.94 -4.65 6.33
C ALA A 47 -10.77 -5.70 7.12
N ILE A 48 -12.03 -5.38 7.45
CA ILE A 48 -12.91 -6.30 8.20
C ILE A 48 -13.75 -7.21 7.30
N LYS A 49 -13.76 -7.02 5.99
CA LYS A 49 -14.44 -7.96 5.07
C LYS A 49 -13.49 -8.99 4.52
N SER A 50 -12.28 -8.56 4.14
CA SER A 50 -11.25 -9.42 3.60
C SER A 50 -10.82 -10.51 4.60
N PRO A 51 -11.04 -11.80 4.29
CA PRO A 51 -10.47 -12.92 5.04
C PRO A 51 -8.94 -12.84 5.11
N PHE A 52 -8.29 -12.41 4.02
CA PHE A 52 -6.83 -12.25 4.00
C PHE A 52 -6.37 -11.18 5.00
N LEU A 53 -6.92 -9.96 4.94
CA LEU A 53 -6.50 -8.90 5.85
C LEU A 53 -6.78 -9.26 7.31
N LYS A 54 -7.89 -9.96 7.62
CA LYS A 54 -8.15 -10.49 8.97
C LYS A 54 -7.03 -11.38 9.50
N LEU A 55 -6.48 -12.25 8.66
CA LEU A 55 -5.35 -13.11 9.01
C LEU A 55 -4.08 -12.30 9.26
N VAL A 56 -3.90 -11.21 8.50
CA VAL A 56 -2.78 -10.28 8.66
C VAL A 56 -2.94 -9.48 9.96
N HIS A 57 -4.01 -8.71 10.13
CA HIS A 57 -4.12 -7.76 11.24
C HIS A 57 -4.46 -8.40 12.59
N GLN A 58 -5.22 -9.51 12.63
CA GLN A 58 -5.59 -10.22 13.86
C GLN A 58 -6.24 -9.32 14.94
N GLN A 59 -6.93 -8.28 14.50
CA GLN A 59 -7.57 -7.24 15.33
C GLN A 59 -9.07 -7.10 15.00
N ALA A 60 -9.72 -8.15 14.48
CA ALA A 60 -11.11 -8.07 14.00
C ALA A 60 -12.11 -7.70 15.11
N ASP A 61 -11.79 -8.06 16.36
CA ASP A 61 -12.53 -7.71 17.57
C ASP A 61 -12.43 -6.23 17.96
N GLN A 62 -11.51 -5.47 17.35
CA GLN A 62 -11.29 -4.05 17.62
C GLN A 62 -11.99 -3.13 16.63
N PHE A 63 -12.72 -3.68 15.66
CA PHE A 63 -13.47 -2.90 14.68
C PHE A 63 -14.67 -2.23 15.35
N ASP A 64 -14.75 -0.90 15.27
CA ASP A 64 -15.89 -0.12 15.73
C ASP A 64 -16.82 0.20 14.54
N GLU A 65 -18.13 -0.03 14.66
CA GLU A 65 -19.05 0.21 13.53
C GLU A 65 -19.17 1.68 13.12
N GLN A 66 -18.87 2.61 14.03
CA GLN A 66 -18.99 4.05 13.77
C GLN A 66 -17.67 4.68 13.32
N ASN A 67 -16.55 4.15 13.81
CA ASN A 67 -15.21 4.72 13.60
C ASN A 67 -14.25 3.78 12.85
N GLY A 68 -14.65 2.54 12.57
CA GLY A 68 -13.79 1.52 11.97
C GLY A 68 -12.58 1.22 12.85
N PHE A 69 -11.39 1.28 12.25
CA PHE A 69 -10.12 1.21 12.98
C PHE A 69 -9.53 2.59 13.26
N LEU A 70 -10.32 3.67 13.21
CA LEU A 70 -9.82 5.02 13.40
C LEU A 70 -9.83 5.41 14.87
N SER A 71 -8.76 6.08 15.29
CA SER A 71 -8.59 6.66 16.62
C SER A 71 -8.26 8.15 16.50
N ALA A 72 -8.20 8.85 17.64
CA ALA A 72 -7.79 10.25 17.68
C ALA A 72 -6.38 10.51 17.07
N THR A 73 -5.54 9.47 16.97
CA THR A 73 -4.19 9.55 16.41
C THR A 73 -4.07 8.89 15.02
N GLY A 74 -5.20 8.57 14.37
CA GLY A 74 -5.25 7.89 13.07
C GLY A 74 -5.59 6.40 13.18
N CYS A 75 -5.25 5.64 12.14
CA CYS A 75 -5.57 4.21 12.07
C CYS A 75 -4.84 3.40 13.17
N SER A 76 -5.61 2.58 13.90
CA SER A 76 -5.17 1.73 15.01
C SER A 76 -4.60 0.37 14.56
N LEU A 77 -4.80 0.00 13.28
CA LEU A 77 -4.16 -1.17 12.71
C LEU A 77 -2.65 -0.97 12.66
N LYS A 78 -1.94 -1.94 13.23
CA LYS A 78 -0.47 -2.02 13.18
C LYS A 78 0.03 -2.64 11.89
N GLN A 79 -0.78 -3.49 11.28
CA GLN A 79 -0.54 -4.20 10.03
C GLN A 79 -1.89 -4.60 9.44
N GLY A 80 -1.91 -5.06 8.19
CA GLY A 80 -3.10 -5.46 7.45
C GLY A 80 -4.00 -4.28 7.08
N ARG A 81 -3.42 -3.10 6.85
CA ARG A 81 -4.16 -1.99 6.24
C ARG A 81 -4.39 -2.33 4.76
N PRO A 82 -5.61 -2.09 4.23
CA PRO A 82 -5.90 -2.25 2.82
C PRO A 82 -4.93 -1.46 1.91
N SER A 83 -4.68 -1.96 0.70
CA SER A 83 -3.83 -1.31 -0.32
C SER A 83 -4.26 0.13 -0.58
N VAL A 84 -5.58 0.39 -0.66
CA VAL A 84 -6.17 1.73 -0.83
C VAL A 84 -5.69 2.76 0.20
N CYS A 85 -5.25 2.33 1.39
CA CYS A 85 -4.68 3.22 2.40
C CYS A 85 -3.31 3.81 2.01
N TYR A 86 -2.65 3.24 1.00
CA TYR A 86 -1.33 3.63 0.52
C TYR A 86 -1.36 4.10 -0.95
N GLU A 87 -2.36 3.72 -1.72
CA GLU A 87 -2.51 4.10 -3.14
C GLU A 87 -2.72 5.61 -3.32
N TYR A 88 -3.31 6.28 -2.33
CA TYR A 88 -3.64 7.70 -2.42
C TYR A 88 -2.76 8.58 -1.54
N PHE A 89 -1.92 9.38 -2.19
CA PHE A 89 -1.27 10.53 -1.58
C PHE A 89 -2.02 11.80 -1.95
N CYS A 90 -2.11 12.76 -1.02
CA CYS A 90 -2.79 14.03 -1.30
C CYS A 90 -1.91 14.95 -2.16
N ASP A 91 -2.54 15.89 -2.88
CA ASP A 91 -1.84 16.85 -3.75
C ASP A 91 -0.69 17.57 -3.05
N ASN A 92 -0.82 17.88 -1.75
CA ASN A 92 0.25 18.51 -0.98
C ASN A 92 1.47 17.59 -0.85
N GLN A 93 1.28 16.29 -0.67
CA GLN A 93 2.40 15.34 -0.59
C GLN A 93 3.18 15.29 -1.91
N PHE A 94 2.52 15.48 -3.07
CA PHE A 94 3.19 15.59 -4.36
C PHE A 94 3.80 16.98 -4.59
N TYR A 95 3.03 18.05 -4.32
CA TYR A 95 3.46 19.43 -4.55
C TYR A 95 4.73 19.80 -3.78
N PHE A 96 4.92 19.25 -2.58
CA PHE A 96 6.10 19.49 -1.75
C PHE A 96 7.25 18.50 -1.98
N GLN A 97 7.18 17.65 -3.02
CA GLN A 97 8.34 16.85 -3.40
C GLN A 97 9.47 17.73 -3.96
N PRO A 98 10.75 17.34 -3.76
CA PRO A 98 11.89 18.10 -4.26
C PRO A 98 11.91 18.30 -5.78
N ASP A 99 11.48 17.30 -6.54
CA ASP A 99 11.45 17.25 -7.99
C ASP A 99 10.49 16.15 -8.48
N ASP A 100 10.27 16.09 -9.80
CA ASP A 100 9.36 15.14 -10.44
C ASP A 100 9.76 13.68 -10.16
N LEU A 101 11.06 13.39 -10.07
CA LEU A 101 11.54 12.04 -9.76
C LEU A 101 11.12 11.62 -8.34
N HIS A 102 11.16 12.52 -7.37
CA HIS A 102 10.68 12.21 -6.02
C HIS A 102 9.16 11.99 -5.98
N ALA A 103 8.40 12.71 -6.81
CA ALA A 103 6.96 12.50 -6.97
C ALA A 103 6.65 11.14 -7.61
N GLU A 104 7.35 10.77 -8.69
CA GLU A 104 7.26 9.44 -9.31
C GLU A 104 7.58 8.33 -8.29
N ILE A 105 8.67 8.49 -7.53
CA ILE A 105 9.06 7.51 -6.50
C ILE A 105 8.03 7.39 -5.39
N LEU A 106 7.42 8.50 -4.96
CA LEU A 106 6.34 8.48 -3.98
C LEU A 106 5.12 7.73 -4.53
N GLN A 107 4.75 7.96 -5.79
CA GLN A 107 3.66 7.23 -6.44
C GLN A 107 3.95 5.72 -6.51
N THR A 108 5.17 5.35 -6.92
CA THR A 108 5.61 3.94 -6.93
C THR A 108 5.55 3.32 -5.54
N LEU A 109 5.93 4.08 -4.49
CA LEU A 109 5.83 3.61 -3.11
C LEU A 109 4.39 3.25 -2.73
N GLY A 110 3.40 4.05 -3.14
CA GLY A 110 1.98 3.77 -2.89
C GLY A 110 1.45 2.53 -3.63
N ALA A 111 2.07 2.18 -4.75
CA ALA A 111 1.66 1.08 -5.62
C ALA A 111 2.16 -0.31 -5.16
N LEU A 112 3.08 -0.38 -4.19
CA LEU A 112 3.77 -1.63 -3.87
C LEU A 112 2.85 -2.72 -3.33
N LEU A 113 1.90 -2.38 -2.45
CA LEU A 113 0.94 -3.37 -1.92
C LEU A 113 0.00 -3.85 -3.02
N HIS A 114 -0.54 -2.91 -3.81
CA HIS A 114 -1.38 -3.23 -4.95
C HIS A 114 -0.70 -4.21 -5.91
N HIS A 115 0.56 -3.92 -6.29
CA HIS A 115 1.32 -4.81 -7.16
C HIS A 115 1.54 -6.19 -6.53
N ALA A 116 1.79 -6.24 -5.23
CA ALA A 116 2.01 -7.50 -4.53
C ALA A 116 0.74 -8.37 -4.49
N THR A 117 -0.45 -7.78 -4.47
CA THR A 117 -1.72 -8.48 -4.27
C THR A 117 -2.57 -8.62 -5.53
N LYS A 118 -2.28 -7.91 -6.62
CA LYS A 118 -3.08 -7.93 -7.85
C LYS A 118 -3.12 -9.31 -8.51
N ASP A 119 -4.20 -9.57 -9.23
CA ASP A 119 -4.41 -10.79 -10.01
C ASP A 119 -4.32 -12.09 -9.19
N ALA A 120 -4.62 -12.04 -7.90
CA ALA A 120 -4.57 -13.19 -6.99
C ALA A 120 -5.57 -14.29 -7.38
N LYS A 121 -6.74 -13.91 -7.91
CA LYS A 121 -7.75 -14.85 -8.44
C LYS A 121 -8.61 -14.21 -9.52
N SER A 122 -8.47 -14.63 -10.77
CA SER A 122 -9.30 -14.16 -11.90
C SER A 122 -9.37 -12.63 -11.97
N ASP A 123 -8.20 -11.98 -11.96
CA ASP A 123 -8.03 -10.51 -11.98
C ASP A 123 -8.50 -9.79 -10.70
N LEU A 124 -8.90 -10.52 -9.65
CA LEU A 124 -9.20 -9.93 -8.34
C LEU A 124 -7.93 -9.78 -7.49
N PRO A 125 -7.72 -8.61 -6.86
CA PRO A 125 -6.73 -8.45 -5.81
C PRO A 125 -6.99 -9.38 -4.62
N LEU A 126 -5.93 -9.72 -3.89
CA LEU A 126 -6.00 -10.65 -2.75
C LEU A 126 -6.97 -10.18 -1.65
N GLU A 127 -6.99 -8.87 -1.37
CA GLU A 127 -7.87 -8.26 -0.39
C GLU A 127 -9.36 -8.39 -0.75
N ASP A 128 -9.70 -8.52 -2.03
CA ASP A 128 -11.07 -8.61 -2.54
C ASP A 128 -11.63 -10.04 -2.56
N ILE A 129 -10.81 -11.04 -2.22
CA ILE A 129 -11.25 -12.44 -2.15
C ILE A 129 -12.08 -12.65 -0.89
N MET A 130 -13.41 -12.73 -1.04
CA MET A 130 -14.35 -12.74 0.09
C MET A 130 -14.57 -14.09 0.78
N GLN A 131 -14.09 -15.20 0.22
CA GLN A 131 -14.26 -16.54 0.79
C GLN A 131 -12.94 -17.06 1.35
N GLU A 132 -12.93 -17.57 2.58
CA GLU A 132 -11.70 -18.05 3.24
C GLU A 132 -11.15 -19.29 2.54
N GLU A 133 -12.01 -20.15 2.02
CA GLU A 133 -11.61 -21.39 1.33
C GLU A 133 -10.85 -21.10 0.03
N ASP A 134 -11.09 -19.94 -0.58
CA ASP A 134 -10.41 -19.52 -1.80
C ASP A 134 -8.96 -19.14 -1.57
N LEU A 135 -8.58 -18.76 -0.34
CA LEU A 135 -7.19 -18.42 -0.01
C LEU A 135 -6.25 -19.63 -0.06
N ASP A 136 -6.77 -20.83 0.18
CA ASP A 136 -5.98 -22.05 0.08
C ASP A 136 -5.84 -22.53 -1.39
N LEU A 137 -6.52 -21.89 -2.36
CA LEU A 137 -6.51 -22.22 -3.79
C LEU A 137 -5.71 -21.24 -4.66
N LEU A 138 -5.03 -20.26 -4.05
CA LEU A 138 -4.30 -19.21 -4.77
C LEU A 138 -3.08 -19.76 -5.51
N ASP A 139 -2.74 -19.10 -6.62
CA ASP A 139 -1.46 -19.31 -7.29
C ASP A 139 -0.36 -18.53 -6.56
N PHE A 140 0.24 -19.18 -5.57
CA PHE A 140 1.33 -18.59 -4.80
C PHE A 140 2.59 -18.34 -5.63
N GLN A 141 2.79 -19.00 -6.78
CA GLN A 141 3.98 -18.75 -7.59
C GLN A 141 3.96 -17.33 -8.16
N GLN A 142 2.80 -16.90 -8.67
CA GLN A 142 2.62 -15.54 -9.17
C GLN A 142 2.72 -14.50 -8.05
N LEU A 143 2.00 -14.73 -6.95
CA LEU A 143 2.00 -13.83 -5.79
C LEU A 143 3.40 -13.68 -5.18
N GLU A 144 4.18 -14.76 -5.07
CA GLU A 144 5.55 -14.71 -4.57
C GLU A 144 6.48 -13.91 -5.50
N SER A 145 6.29 -14.00 -6.83
CA SER A 145 7.04 -13.19 -7.79
C SER A 145 6.74 -11.71 -7.63
N GLN A 146 5.46 -11.34 -7.59
CA GLN A 146 5.01 -9.96 -7.39
C GLN A 146 5.48 -9.39 -6.04
N MET A 147 5.41 -10.20 -4.98
CA MET A 147 5.91 -9.82 -3.66
C MET A 147 7.42 -9.58 -3.66
N ALA A 148 8.19 -10.44 -4.33
CA ALA A 148 9.64 -10.27 -4.46
C ALA A 148 9.99 -8.98 -5.23
N GLU A 149 9.26 -8.67 -6.29
CA GLU A 149 9.39 -7.41 -7.04
C GLU A 149 9.07 -6.19 -6.17
N SER A 150 7.99 -6.23 -5.40
CA SER A 150 7.60 -5.14 -4.48
C SER A 150 8.62 -4.93 -3.35
N LEU A 151 9.16 -6.00 -2.77
CA LEU A 151 10.22 -5.91 -1.76
C LEU A 151 11.52 -5.34 -2.35
N GLN A 152 11.90 -5.78 -3.55
CA GLN A 152 13.05 -5.22 -4.26
C GLN A 152 12.85 -3.72 -4.56
N ALA A 153 11.66 -3.35 -5.02
CA ALA A 153 11.30 -1.95 -5.29
C ALA A 153 11.37 -1.11 -4.01
N LEU A 154 10.87 -1.62 -2.88
CA LEU A 154 10.99 -0.94 -1.59
C LEU A 154 12.45 -0.65 -1.21
N ASP A 155 13.35 -1.61 -1.39
CA ASP A 155 14.78 -1.44 -1.08
C ASP A 155 15.49 -0.46 -2.02
N ILE A 156 15.08 -0.43 -3.29
CA ILE A 156 15.51 0.58 -4.26
C ILE A 156 15.06 1.97 -3.79
N ILE A 157 13.79 2.12 -3.41
CA ILE A 157 13.21 3.40 -2.95
C ILE A 157 13.90 3.87 -1.66
N ARG A 158 14.18 2.96 -0.72
CA ARG A 158 14.97 3.27 0.50
C ARG A 158 16.35 3.81 0.14
N THR A 159 17.03 3.16 -0.80
CA THR A 159 18.35 3.56 -1.27
C THR A 159 18.30 4.92 -1.95
N PHE A 160 17.31 5.16 -2.82
CA PHE A 160 17.08 6.46 -3.45
C PHE A 160 16.89 7.57 -2.40
N TYR A 161 16.04 7.35 -1.40
CA TYR A 161 15.81 8.36 -0.36
C TYR A 161 16.99 8.59 0.60
N ARG A 162 17.98 7.70 0.60
CA ARG A 162 19.22 7.85 1.37
C ARG A 162 20.31 8.56 0.55
N ASP A 163 20.48 8.14 -0.70
CA ASP A 163 21.65 8.48 -1.51
C ASP A 163 21.33 9.47 -2.65
N GLY A 164 20.05 9.73 -2.93
CA GLY A 164 19.57 10.66 -3.96
C GLY A 164 19.83 10.19 -5.40
N THR A 165 20.19 8.91 -5.60
CA THR A 165 20.56 8.38 -6.91
C THR A 165 19.75 7.14 -7.26
N LEU A 166 19.47 6.98 -8.56
CA LEU A 166 18.71 5.87 -9.10
C LEU A 166 19.39 5.40 -10.39
N THR A 167 19.88 4.15 -10.38
CA THR A 167 20.51 3.53 -11.55
C THR A 167 19.46 3.21 -12.62
N GLU A 168 19.91 2.92 -13.84
CA GLU A 168 18.99 2.53 -14.92
C GLU A 168 18.28 1.20 -14.62
N ASP A 169 19.00 0.22 -14.05
CA ASP A 169 18.42 -1.05 -13.63
C ASP A 169 17.35 -0.84 -12.54
N ALA A 170 17.61 0.07 -11.60
CA ALA A 170 16.64 0.44 -10.58
C ALA A 170 15.40 1.12 -11.18
N ARG A 171 15.58 2.05 -12.13
CA ARG A 171 14.44 2.66 -12.86
C ARG A 171 13.60 1.60 -13.56
N ASN A 172 14.24 0.65 -14.22
CA ASN A 172 13.53 -0.39 -14.96
C ASN A 172 12.78 -1.36 -14.03
N ALA A 173 13.34 -1.67 -12.87
CA ALA A 173 12.63 -2.44 -11.85
C ALA A 173 11.38 -1.70 -11.34
N LEU A 174 11.49 -0.38 -11.07
CA LEU A 174 10.36 0.41 -10.57
C LEU A 174 9.24 0.59 -11.60
N LYS A 175 9.55 0.61 -12.90
CA LYS A 175 8.53 0.68 -13.97
C LYS A 175 7.54 -0.49 -13.97
N LEU A 176 7.89 -1.62 -13.35
CA LEU A 176 7.00 -2.79 -13.23
C LEU A 176 5.89 -2.56 -12.21
N ILE A 177 6.09 -1.63 -11.28
CA ILE A 177 5.14 -1.32 -10.21
C ILE A 177 4.29 -0.14 -10.65
N GLN A 178 3.04 -0.41 -10.99
CA GLN A 178 2.08 0.60 -11.44
C GLN A 178 0.72 0.36 -10.78
N ILE A 179 0.05 1.46 -10.44
CA ILE A 179 -1.38 1.45 -10.12
C ILE A 179 -2.14 1.59 -11.45
N PRO A 180 -3.26 0.90 -11.67
CA PRO A 180 -4.12 1.12 -12.84
C PRO A 180 -4.44 2.61 -13.04
N GLU A 181 -4.44 3.08 -14.30
CA GLU A 181 -4.69 4.48 -14.67
C GLU A 181 -6.02 5.03 -14.11
N GLU A 182 -6.98 4.17 -13.78
CA GLU A 182 -8.27 4.53 -13.17
C GLU A 182 -8.12 5.16 -11.77
N PHE A 183 -6.97 5.01 -11.14
CA PHE A 183 -6.62 5.58 -9.85
C PHE A 183 -5.54 6.67 -9.94
N ASP A 184 -5.05 6.96 -11.14
CA ASP A 184 -4.10 8.03 -11.41
C ASP A 184 -4.85 9.37 -11.36
N THR A 185 -4.94 9.99 -10.19
CA THR A 185 -5.43 11.36 -10.10
C THR A 185 -4.42 12.28 -10.77
N PRO A 186 -4.76 12.95 -11.89
CA PRO A 186 -3.82 13.86 -12.51
C PRO A 186 -3.64 15.07 -11.60
N ALA A 187 -2.39 15.42 -11.30
CA ALA A 187 -2.01 16.72 -10.73
C ALA A 187 -2.52 17.92 -11.57
N GLU A 188 -3.05 17.69 -12.78
CA GLU A 188 -3.51 18.70 -13.73
C GLU A 188 -4.93 19.25 -13.47
N ALA A 189 -5.71 18.70 -12.52
CA ALA A 189 -7.05 19.22 -12.23
C ALA A 189 -7.07 20.59 -11.50
N SER A 190 -5.90 21.08 -11.05
CA SER A 190 -5.76 22.29 -10.23
C SER A 190 -5.43 23.57 -11.01
N ALA A 191 -5.32 23.52 -12.35
CA ALA A 191 -5.01 24.69 -13.19
C ALA A 191 -6.24 25.44 -13.72
N GLN A 192 -7.46 25.16 -13.24
CA GLN A 192 -8.66 25.92 -13.58
C GLN A 192 -9.51 26.20 -12.35
N ARG A 193 -9.14 27.23 -11.57
CA ARG A 193 -10.08 28.02 -10.76
C ARG A 193 -9.48 29.36 -10.38
#